data_AF-A0A368MY59-F1
#
_entry.id   AF-A0A368MY59-F1
#
_cell.length_a   1.000
_cell.length_b   1.000
_cell.length_c   1.000
_cell.angle_alpha   90.00
_cell.angle_beta   90.00
_cell.angle_gamma   90.00
#
_symmetry.space_group_name_H-M   'P 1'
#
loop_
_entity.id
_entity.type
_entity.pdbx_description
1 polymer ?
#
loop_
_entity_poly.entity_id
_entity_poly.type
_entity_poly.pdbx_seq_one_letter_code
_entity_poly.pdbx_strand_id
1 'polypeptide(L)' 'MPSDWQLFPHSDSTQQLGDAFLKNKKFLVIKVPSAVVQGDFNYLINPQHPDFKKVKIIKKEKFSFDQRLFVR' A
#
# COMPACT_ATOMS: atom_id res chain seq x y z
N MET A 1 -14.00 -2.53 3.94
CA MET A 1 -12.93 -3.53 4.10
C MET A 1 -13.53 -4.77 4.73
N PRO A 2 -12.98 -5.97 4.48
CA PRO A 2 -13.30 -7.20 5.23
C PRO A 2 -13.15 -6.96 6.72
N SER A 3 -13.86 -7.68 7.59
CA SER A 3 -13.78 -7.50 9.05
C SER A 3 -12.43 -7.90 9.65
N ASP A 4 -11.69 -8.76 8.97
CA ASP A 4 -10.41 -9.34 9.36
C ASP A 4 -9.20 -8.63 8.72
N TRP A 5 -9.40 -7.46 8.13
CA TRP A 5 -8.40 -6.78 7.31
C TRP A 5 -7.13 -6.34 8.08
N GLN A 6 -7.25 -6.14 9.40
CA GLN A 6 -6.19 -5.61 10.26
C GLN A 6 -5.49 -6.69 11.10
N LEU A 7 -5.75 -7.97 10.84
CA LEU A 7 -5.17 -9.07 11.62
C LEU A 7 -3.67 -9.27 11.31
N PHE A 8 -2.96 -9.82 12.29
CA PHE A 8 -1.59 -10.29 12.16
C PHE A 8 -1.50 -11.76 12.62
N PRO A 9 -1.05 -12.71 11.78
CA PRO A 9 -0.64 -12.54 10.39
C PRO A 9 -1.78 -12.05 9.49
N HIS A 10 -1.42 -11.46 8.34
CA HIS A 10 -2.38 -10.89 7.40
C HIS A 10 -3.36 -11.95 6.88
N SER A 11 -4.61 -11.55 6.67
CA SER A 11 -5.69 -12.44 6.22
C SER A 11 -5.69 -12.63 4.69
N ASP A 12 -6.15 -13.80 4.25
CA ASP A 12 -6.34 -14.10 2.82
C ASP A 12 -7.35 -13.15 2.15
N SER A 13 -8.30 -12.59 2.91
CA SER A 13 -9.33 -11.69 2.40
C SER A 13 -8.73 -10.41 1.79
N THR A 14 -7.66 -9.88 2.40
CA THR A 14 -6.95 -8.70 1.89
C THR A 14 -6.18 -9.00 0.62
N GLN A 15 -5.61 -10.20 0.49
CA GLN A 15 -4.92 -10.66 -0.71
C GLN A 15 -5.90 -10.78 -1.88
N GLN A 16 -7.05 -11.44 -1.67
CA GLN A 16 -8.09 -11.59 -2.70
C GLN A 16 -8.61 -10.24 -3.21
N LEU A 17 -8.75 -9.25 -2.32
CA LEU A 17 -9.09 -7.88 -2.70
C LEU A 17 -7.99 -7.22 -3.54
N GLY A 18 -6.72 -7.40 -3.18
CA GLY A 18 -5.56 -6.94 -3.94
C GLY A 18 -5.49 -7.56 -5.34
N ASP A 19 -5.73 -8.87 -5.45
CA ASP A 19 -5.75 -9.58 -6.72
C ASP A 19 -6.86 -9.09 -7.63
N ALA A 20 -8.07 -8.91 -7.09
CA ALA A 20 -9.19 -8.35 -7.84
C ALA A 20 -8.90 -6.92 -8.30
N PHE A 21 -8.28 -6.10 -7.45
CA PHE A 21 -7.86 -4.74 -7.82
C PHE A 21 -6.87 -4.73 -9.00
N LEU A 22 -5.86 -5.59 -8.97
CA LEU A 22 -4.89 -5.73 -10.06
C LEU A 22 -5.56 -6.21 -11.35
N LYS A 23 -6.32 -7.31 -11.27
CA LYS A 23 -6.95 -7.99 -12.42
C LYS A 23 -7.98 -7.11 -13.13
N ASN A 24 -8.81 -6.40 -12.37
CA ASN A 24 -9.91 -5.62 -12.95
C ASN A 24 -9.43 -4.34 -13.65
N LYS A 25 -8.24 -3.82 -13.32
CA LYS A 25 -7.63 -2.63 -13.96
C LYS A 25 -8.57 -1.41 -14.03
N LYS A 26 -9.54 -1.32 -13.11
CA LYS A 26 -10.58 -0.28 -13.10
C LYS A 26 -10.07 1.05 -12.54
N PHE A 27 -9.14 0.98 -11.59
CA PHE A 27 -8.57 2.13 -10.92
C PHE A 27 -7.05 2.05 -10.94
N LEU A 28 -6.37 3.18 -11.15
CA LEU A 28 -4.91 3.26 -11.10
C LEU A 28 -4.39 3.16 -9.67
N VAL A 29 -5.08 3.79 -8.72
CA VAL A 29 -4.70 3.85 -7.32
C VAL A 29 -5.89 3.50 -6.44
N ILE A 30 -5.64 2.76 -5.36
CA ILE A 30 -6.60 2.61 -4.26
C ILE A 30 -5.98 3.07 -2.95
N LYS A 31 -6.81 3.72 -2.12
CA LYS A 31 -6.49 4.10 -0.74
C LYS A 31 -6.94 2.98 0.18
N VAL A 32 -6.04 2.47 1.01
CA VAL A 32 -6.34 1.41 2.00
C VAL A 32 -5.93 1.89 3.40
N PRO A 33 -6.65 1.53 4.47
CA PRO A 33 -6.25 1.87 5.83
C PRO A 33 -4.91 1.21 6.19
N SER A 34 -4.09 1.90 6.98
CA SER A 34 -2.87 1.32 7.55
C SER A 34 -3.22 0.36 8.69
N ALA A 35 -2.70 -0.86 8.63
CA ALA A 35 -2.86 -1.84 9.71
C ALA A 35 -1.94 -1.55 10.91
N VAL A 36 -0.92 -0.70 10.74
CA VAL A 36 0.08 -0.39 11.77
C VAL A 36 -0.24 0.90 12.51
N VAL A 37 -0.72 1.93 11.78
CA VAL A 37 -0.99 3.25 12.33
C VAL A 37 -2.46 3.57 12.14
N GLN A 38 -3.23 3.60 13.22
CA GLN A 38 -4.66 3.89 13.17
C GLN A 38 -4.91 5.31 12.66
N GLY A 39 -5.82 5.46 11.70
CA GLY A 39 -6.15 6.74 11.08
C GLY A 39 -5.31 7.08 9.85
N ASP A 40 -4.18 6.41 9.65
CA ASP A 40 -3.33 6.56 8.47
C ASP A 40 -3.75 5.63 7.33
N PHE A 41 -3.24 5.90 6.13
CA PHE A 41 -3.57 5.17 4.92
C PHE A 41 -2.33 4.87 4.07
N ASN A 42 -2.34 3.70 3.45
CA ASN A 42 -1.43 3.35 2.37
C ASN A 42 -2.13 3.51 1.02
N TYR A 43 -1.34 3.69 -0.03
CA TYR A 43 -1.83 3.76 -1.40
C TYR A 43 -1.19 2.65 -2.22
N LEU A 44 -2.03 1.86 -2.89
CA LEU A 44 -1.58 0.82 -3.81
C LEU A 44 -1.77 1.32 -5.23
N ILE A 45 -0.70 1.26 -6.03
CA ILE A 45 -0.72 1.67 -7.43
C ILE A 45 -0.74 0.39 -8.28
N ASN A 46 -1.67 0.29 -9.23
CA ASN A 46 -1.77 -0.84 -10.16
C ASN A 46 -0.87 -0.63 -11.38
N PRO A 47 0.26 -1.37 -11.51
CA PRO A 47 1.16 -1.25 -12.66
C PRO A 47 0.54 -1.71 -13.99
N GLN A 48 -0.53 -2.51 -13.92
CA GLN A 48 -1.22 -3.03 -15.11
C GLN A 48 -2.33 -2.10 -15.62
N HIS A 49 -2.61 -0.99 -14.92
CA HIS A 49 -3.62 -0.02 -15.34
C HIS A 49 -3.13 0.80 -16.56
N PRO A 50 -3.96 1.11 -17.57
CA PRO A 50 -3.53 1.84 -18.79
C PRO A 50 -2.86 3.19 -18.52
N ASP A 51 -3.28 3.87 -17.46
CA ASP A 51 -2.70 5.16 -17.04
C ASP A 51 -1.43 5.05 -16.20
N PHE A 52 -0.94 3.84 -15.87
CA PHE A 52 0.29 3.68 -15.11
C PHE A 52 1.50 4.34 -15.79
N LYS A 53 1.49 4.41 -17.14
CA LYS A 53 2.48 5.16 -17.93
C LYS A 53 2.59 6.64 -17.59
N LYS A 54 1.59 7.23 -16.91
CA LYS A 54 1.61 8.62 -16.45
C LYS A 54 2.32 8.77 -15.10
N VAL A 55 2.53 7.67 -14.36
CA VAL A 55 3.22 7.68 -13.06
C VAL A 55 4.71 7.93 -13.29
N LYS A 56 5.27 8.90 -12.58
CA LYS A 56 6.69 9.28 -12.66
C LYS A 56 7.28 9.42 -11.27
N ILE A 57 8.52 8.99 -11.12
CA ILE A 57 9.31 9.31 -9.93
C ILE A 57 9.85 10.72 -10.13
N ILE A 58 9.37 11.68 -9.33
CA ILE A 58 9.76 13.09 -9.44
C ILE A 58 11.01 13.44 -8.61
N LYS A 59 11.31 12.65 -7.59
CA LYS A 59 12.40 12.88 -6.64
C LYS A 59 12.84 11.57 -6.02
N LYS A 60 14.13 11.45 -5.72
CA LYS A 60 14.70 10.37 -4.91
C LYS A 60 15.62 11.00 -3.88
N GLU A 61 15.49 10.61 -2.62
CA GLU A 61 16.31 11.13 -1.53
C GLU A 61 16.82 9.98 -0.68
N LYS A 62 18.01 10.17 -0.09
CA LYS A 62 18.49 9.22 0.91
C LYS A 62 17.67 9.40 2.18
N PHE A 63 17.10 8.31 2.67
CA PHE A 63 16.47 8.28 3.98
C PHE A 63 17.49 7.80 5.01
N SER A 64 17.78 8.65 5.99
CA SER A 64 18.64 8.31 7.12
C SER A 64 17.77 8.09 8.35
N PHE A 65 17.87 6.91 8.95
CA PHE A 65 17.22 6.67 10.24
C PHE A 65 17.92 7.50 11.34
N ASP A 66 17.12 8.00 12.27
CA ASP A 66 17.65 8.64 13.47
C ASP A 66 18.43 7.60 14.29
N GLN A 67 19.68 7.91 14.63
CA GLN A 67 20.55 6.99 15.37
C GLN A 67 19.97 6.59 16.73
N ARG A 68 19.13 7.45 17.34
CA ARG A 68 18.45 7.18 18.61
C ARG A 68 17.50 6.00 18.54
N LEU A 69 17.02 5.61 17.35
CA LEU A 69 16.17 4.43 17.17
C LEU A 69 16.92 3.11 17.43
N PHE A 70 18.25 3.13 17.43
CA PHE A 70 19.09 1.94 17.58
C PHE A 70 19.85 1.88 18.92
N VAL A 71 19.76 2.94 19.73
CA VAL A 71 20.32 2.96 21.07
C VAL A 71 19.37 2.20 21.99
N ARG A 72 19.88 1.19 22.68
CA ARG A 72 19.14 0.44 23.71
C ARG A 72 19.23 1.12 25.06
#